data_AF-W4UV05-F1
#
_entry.id   AF-W4UV05-F1
#
_cell.length_a   1.000
_cell.length_b   1.000
_cell.length_c   1.000
_cell.angle_alpha   90.00
_cell.angle_beta   90.00
_cell.angle_gamma   90.00
#
_symmetry.space_group_name_H-M   'P 1'
#
loop_
_entity.id
_entity.type
_entity.pdbx_description
1 polymer ?
#
loop_
_entity_poly.entity_id
_entity_poly.type
_entity_poly.pdbx_seq_one_letter_code
_entity_poly.pdbx_strand_id
1 'polypeptide(L)'
;MVVGTYMMTDFKMDMIPPGIIDHKEWTPENGRNNALRINGLGAPRAFYTPLLRDIQVPNTSYGEDYALGLRFSRNYQIGRVYDVVYLCRRWEDNSDASLDIAKMNEHNLYKDRIRTWELQARINLNKKE
;
A
#
# COMPACT_ATOMS: atom_id res chain seq x y z
N MET A 1 -2.06 -11.14 3.00
CA MET A 1 -2.70 -9.98 2.35
C MET A 1 -2.73 -10.26 0.86
N VAL A 2 -3.79 -9.85 0.18
CA VAL A 2 -3.87 -9.90 -1.28
C VAL A 2 -4.02 -8.47 -1.80
N VAL A 3 -3.33 -8.15 -2.87
CA VAL A 3 -3.46 -6.87 -3.56
C VAL A 3 -3.98 -7.15 -4.97
N GLY A 4 -4.97 -6.39 -5.41
CA GLY A 4 -5.57 -6.53 -6.74
C GLY A 4 -4.95 -5.59 -7.78
N THR A 5 -5.37 -5.77 -9.02
CA THR A 5 -5.13 -4.86 -10.13
C THR A 5 -6.32 -3.92 -10.26
N TYR A 6 -6.05 -2.66 -10.60
CA TYR A 6 -7.08 -1.63 -10.72
C TYR A 6 -6.90 -0.79 -11.98
N MET A 7 -8.00 -0.23 -12.47
CA MET A 7 -7.99 0.72 -13.57
C MET A 7 -8.28 2.12 -13.05
N MET A 8 -7.46 3.08 -13.47
CA MET A 8 -7.68 4.50 -13.21
C MET A 8 -8.81 4.99 -14.11
N THR A 9 -9.80 5.62 -13.51
CA THR A 9 -10.98 6.12 -14.22
C THR A 9 -11.36 7.53 -13.81
N ASP A 10 -12.01 8.26 -14.70
CA ASP A 10 -12.68 9.51 -14.36
C ASP A 10 -14.06 9.26 -13.72
N PHE A 11 -14.84 10.33 -13.53
CA PHE A 11 -16.17 10.24 -12.97
C PHE A 11 -17.17 9.45 -13.84
N LYS A 12 -16.97 9.45 -15.15
CA LYS A 12 -17.79 8.72 -16.14
C LYS A 12 -17.38 7.26 -16.29
N MET A 13 -16.35 6.83 -15.56
CA MET A 13 -15.72 5.51 -15.64
C MET A 13 -14.89 5.31 -16.92
N ASP A 14 -14.56 6.38 -17.63
CA ASP A 14 -13.64 6.34 -18.76
C ASP A 14 -12.22 6.17 -18.23
N MET A 15 -11.42 5.31 -18.89
CA MET A 15 -10.05 5.06 -18.48
C MET A 15 -9.20 6.33 -18.66
N ILE A 16 -8.48 6.72 -17.61
CA ILE A 16 -7.56 7.85 -17.63
C ILE A 16 -6.13 7.38 -17.39
N PRO A 17 -5.11 8.14 -17.84
CA PRO A 17 -3.72 7.86 -17.50
C PRO A 17 -3.51 7.75 -15.98
N PRO A 18 -2.65 6.84 -15.51
CA PRO A 18 -1.80 5.89 -16.26
C PRO A 18 -2.51 4.64 -16.81
N GLY A 19 -3.83 4.49 -16.64
CA GLY A 19 -4.59 3.32 -17.10
C GLY A 19 -4.63 2.20 -16.05
N ILE A 20 -4.19 1.00 -16.44
CA ILE A 20 -4.19 -0.18 -15.57
C ILE A 20 -2.95 -0.17 -14.68
N ILE A 21 -3.15 -0.38 -13.38
CA ILE A 21 -2.09 -0.55 -12.39
C ILE A 21 -2.12 -1.99 -11.87
N ASP A 22 -1.20 -2.82 -12.34
CA ASP A 22 -1.16 -4.27 -12.10
C ASP A 22 0.04 -4.75 -11.27
N HIS A 23 0.98 -3.86 -10.93
CA HIS A 23 2.16 -4.14 -10.11
C HIS A 23 2.89 -5.43 -10.50
N LYS A 24 3.03 -5.71 -11.81
CA LYS A 24 3.70 -6.91 -12.34
C LYS A 24 5.16 -7.03 -11.92
N GLU A 25 5.77 -5.94 -11.47
CA GLU A 25 7.14 -5.92 -10.95
C GLU A 25 7.29 -6.64 -9.60
N TRP A 26 6.20 -7.09 -8.97
CA TRP A 26 6.23 -7.80 -7.68
C TRP A 26 6.13 -9.31 -7.88
N THR A 27 7.16 -10.01 -7.45
CA THR A 27 7.25 -11.46 -7.39
C THR A 27 7.06 -11.95 -5.95
N PRO A 28 6.79 -13.25 -5.73
CA PRO A 28 6.73 -13.83 -4.40
C PRO A 28 8.00 -13.58 -3.55
N GLU A 29 9.16 -13.47 -4.20
CA GLU A 29 10.47 -13.27 -3.58
C GLU A 29 10.75 -11.79 -3.28
N ASN A 30 10.45 -10.87 -4.22
CA ASN A 30 10.82 -9.47 -4.09
C ASN A 30 9.71 -8.58 -3.53
N GLY A 31 8.43 -9.01 -3.58
CA GLY A 31 7.27 -8.16 -3.32
C GLY A 31 7.27 -7.55 -1.93
N ARG A 32 7.71 -8.33 -0.93
CA ARG A 32 7.86 -7.86 0.45
C ARG A 32 8.88 -6.72 0.57
N ASN A 33 9.97 -6.76 -0.19
CA ASN A 33 11.02 -5.76 -0.16
C ASN A 33 10.67 -4.55 -1.05
N ASN A 34 9.99 -4.77 -2.16
CA ASN A 34 9.44 -3.69 -2.98
C ASN A 34 8.40 -2.86 -2.21
N ALA A 35 7.63 -3.48 -1.31
CA ALA A 35 6.71 -2.76 -0.44
C ALA A 35 7.40 -1.65 0.39
N LEU A 36 8.70 -1.77 0.72
CA LEU A 36 9.44 -0.73 1.44
C LEU A 36 9.85 0.47 0.56
N ARG A 37 9.73 0.36 -0.77
CA ARG A 37 10.26 1.33 -1.75
C ARG A 37 9.19 2.12 -2.49
N ILE A 38 7.92 1.80 -2.26
CA ILE A 38 6.76 2.40 -2.93
C ILE A 38 6.03 3.35 -1.98
N ASN A 39 5.25 4.28 -2.55
CA ASN A 39 4.46 5.21 -1.75
C ASN A 39 3.19 4.58 -1.18
N GLY A 40 2.70 3.48 -1.75
CA GLY A 40 1.52 2.76 -1.27
C GLY A 40 1.37 1.46 -2.03
N LEU A 41 0.61 0.52 -1.49
CA LEU A 41 0.48 -0.82 -2.06
C LEU A 41 -0.50 -0.90 -3.24
N GLY A 42 -1.13 0.21 -3.63
CA GLY A 42 -2.21 0.24 -4.63
C GLY A 42 -3.51 -0.32 -4.07
N ALA A 43 -4.64 -0.03 -4.72
CA ALA A 43 -5.95 -0.58 -4.38
C ALA A 43 -6.34 -1.69 -5.37
N PRO A 44 -7.23 -2.63 -5.03
CA PRO A 44 -7.74 -2.93 -3.71
C PRO A 44 -6.74 -3.78 -2.91
N ARG A 45 -6.86 -3.77 -1.58
CA ARG A 45 -6.19 -4.73 -0.70
C ARG A 45 -7.21 -5.51 0.10
N ALA A 46 -6.94 -6.79 0.33
CA ALA A 46 -7.68 -7.65 1.25
C ALA A 46 -6.77 -8.21 2.34
N PHE A 47 -7.27 -8.22 3.56
CA PHE A 47 -6.60 -8.72 4.75
C PHE A 47 -7.38 -9.88 5.36
N TYR A 48 -6.67 -10.88 5.88
CA TYR A 48 -7.31 -11.98 6.60
C TYR A 48 -7.78 -11.47 7.97
N THR A 49 -9.09 -11.55 8.22
CA THR A 49 -9.73 -10.85 9.36
C THR A 49 -9.15 -11.22 10.72
N PRO A 50 -8.90 -12.50 11.06
CA PRO A 50 -8.27 -12.85 12.34
C PRO A 50 -6.92 -12.15 12.55
N LEU A 51 -6.03 -12.21 11.55
CA LEU A 51 -4.74 -11.53 11.62
C LEU A 51 -4.86 -10.01 11.70
N LEU A 52 -5.86 -9.42 11.03
CA LEU A 52 -6.09 -7.98 11.11
C LEU A 52 -6.50 -7.55 12.53
N ARG A 53 -7.31 -8.36 13.22
CA ARG A 53 -7.70 -8.09 14.61
C ARG A 53 -6.53 -8.21 15.57
N ASP A 54 -5.62 -9.15 15.33
CA ASP A 54 -4.42 -9.33 16.14
C ASP A 54 -3.39 -8.21 15.91
N ILE A 55 -3.20 -7.79 14.65
CA ILE A 55 -2.23 -6.75 14.27
C ILE A 55 -2.75 -5.35 14.64
N GLN A 56 -4.06 -5.14 14.58
CA GLN A 56 -4.76 -3.86 14.75
C GLN A 56 -4.42 -2.82 13.68
N VAL A 57 -5.29 -1.83 13.51
CA VAL A 57 -5.13 -0.75 12.53
C VAL A 57 -4.55 0.48 13.24
N PRO A 58 -3.47 1.09 12.73
CA PRO A 58 -2.97 2.35 13.29
C PRO A 58 -4.04 3.43 13.24
N ASN A 59 -4.24 4.14 14.36
CA ASN A 59 -5.14 5.29 14.41
C ASN A 59 -4.43 6.53 13.82
N THR A 60 -4.44 6.63 12.49
CA THR A 60 -3.90 7.74 11.70
C THR A 60 -4.87 8.08 10.57
N SER A 61 -4.81 9.31 10.07
CA SER A 61 -5.63 9.76 8.94
C SER A 61 -4.93 9.59 7.58
N TYR A 62 -3.73 9.00 7.56
CA TYR A 62 -2.96 8.77 6.34
C TYR A 62 -2.00 7.59 6.47
N GLY A 63 -2.02 6.68 5.49
CA GLY A 63 -1.04 5.61 5.33
C GLY A 63 -1.21 4.40 6.26
N GLU A 64 -2.37 4.27 6.90
CA GLU A 64 -2.76 3.13 7.74
C GLU A 64 -2.75 1.81 6.96
N ASP A 65 -3.24 1.83 5.73
CA ASP A 65 -3.28 0.67 4.83
C ASP A 65 -1.86 0.20 4.44
N TYR A 66 -0.97 1.15 4.20
CA TYR A 66 0.43 0.91 3.89
C TYR A 66 1.18 0.35 5.11
N ALA A 67 0.95 0.93 6.31
CA ALA A 67 1.50 0.42 7.56
C ALA A 67 1.05 -1.02 7.83
N LEU A 68 -0.24 -1.32 7.62
CA LEU A 68 -0.75 -2.69 7.70
C LEU A 68 -0.02 -3.61 6.70
N GLY A 69 0.06 -3.23 5.43
CA GLY A 69 0.69 -4.07 4.43
C GLY A 69 2.18 -4.33 4.68
N LEU A 70 2.92 -3.35 5.22
CA LEU A 70 4.29 -3.57 5.71
C LEU A 70 4.33 -4.60 6.85
N ARG A 71 3.46 -4.44 7.85
CA ARG A 71 3.40 -5.34 9.02
C ARG A 71 2.99 -6.77 8.67
N PHE A 72 2.05 -6.94 7.74
CA PHE A 72 1.65 -8.24 7.20
C PHE A 72 2.79 -8.87 6.40
N SER A 73 3.42 -8.10 5.51
CA SER A 73 4.47 -8.59 4.62
C SER A 73 5.76 -8.99 5.32
N ARG A 74 5.95 -8.61 6.59
CA ARG A 74 7.03 -9.13 7.43
C ARG A 74 7.03 -10.66 7.50
N ASN A 75 5.86 -11.24 7.75
CA ASN A 75 5.73 -12.68 8.03
C ASN A 75 5.01 -13.44 6.91
N TYR A 76 4.13 -12.77 6.16
CA TYR A 76 3.25 -13.41 5.18
C TYR A 76 3.55 -12.93 3.76
N GLN A 77 3.39 -13.81 2.78
CA GLN A 77 3.52 -13.41 1.38
C GLN A 77 2.37 -12.47 0.96
N ILE A 78 2.66 -11.62 -0.02
CA ILE A 78 1.67 -10.76 -0.67
C ILE A 78 1.13 -11.55 -1.86
N GLY A 79 -0.14 -11.91 -1.82
CA GLY A 79 -0.84 -12.48 -2.97
C GLY A 79 -1.22 -11.40 -3.99
N ARG A 80 -1.34 -11.77 -5.26
CA ARG A 80 -1.69 -10.86 -6.36
C ARG A 80 -2.89 -11.38 -7.15
N VAL A 81 -3.77 -10.45 -7.53
CA VAL A 81 -4.80 -10.67 -8.55
C VAL A 81 -4.47 -9.78 -9.74
N TYR A 82 -4.20 -10.39 -10.90
CA TYR A 82 -3.78 -9.68 -12.10
C TYR A 82 -4.95 -9.18 -12.95
N ASP A 83 -6.16 -9.71 -12.73
CA ASP A 83 -7.38 -9.20 -13.34
C ASP A 83 -7.78 -7.86 -12.71
N VAL A 84 -8.30 -6.94 -13.53
CA VAL A 84 -8.86 -5.68 -13.05
C VAL A 84 -10.09 -5.99 -12.20
N VAL A 85 -9.98 -5.78 -10.89
CA VAL A 85 -11.05 -6.06 -9.91
C VAL A 85 -11.57 -4.79 -9.22
N TYR A 86 -11.03 -3.62 -9.60
CA TYR A 86 -11.39 -2.34 -9.00
C TYR A 86 -11.23 -1.18 -9.99
N LEU A 87 -12.16 -0.23 -9.94
CA LEU A 87 -12.10 1.03 -10.68
C LEU A 87 -11.73 2.15 -9.71
N CYS A 88 -10.50 2.65 -9.80
CA CYS A 88 -10.03 3.76 -8.98
C CYS A 88 -10.41 5.07 -9.66
N ARG A 89 -11.47 5.71 -9.15
CA ARG A 89 -11.95 6.99 -9.66
C ARG A 89 -11.07 8.14 -9.16
N ARG A 90 -10.66 9.04 -10.06
CA ARG A 90 -10.01 10.33 -9.74
C ARG A 90 -10.81 11.49 -10.33
N TRP A 91 -10.76 12.64 -9.66
CA TRP A 91 -11.37 13.91 -10.07
C TRP A 91 -10.58 15.07 -9.46
N GLU A 92 -10.77 16.29 -9.96
CA GLU A 92 -9.94 17.46 -9.63
C GLU A 92 -9.97 17.82 -8.13
N ASP A 93 -11.14 17.77 -7.48
CA ASP A 93 -11.30 18.04 -6.04
C ASP A 93 -11.04 16.81 -5.15
N ASN A 94 -10.27 15.82 -5.60
CA ASN A 94 -9.92 14.70 -4.75
C ASN A 94 -8.93 15.15 -3.67
N SER A 95 -9.16 14.75 -2.41
CA SER A 95 -8.39 15.16 -1.22
C SER A 95 -6.89 14.87 -1.29
N ASP A 96 -6.45 14.03 -2.23
CA ASP A 96 -5.03 13.71 -2.46
C ASP A 96 -4.33 14.61 -3.52
N ALA A 97 -5.07 15.34 -4.36
CA ALA A 97 -4.52 15.99 -5.55
C ALA A 97 -3.97 17.41 -5.29
N SER A 98 -4.37 18.04 -4.19
CA SER A 98 -4.06 19.45 -3.89
C SER A 98 -3.64 19.69 -2.45
N LEU A 99 -2.76 18.82 -1.93
CA LEU A 99 -2.18 19.01 -0.60
C LEU A 99 -1.19 20.19 -0.60
N ASP A 100 -1.23 21.01 0.45
CA ASP A 100 -0.18 21.99 0.68
C ASP A 100 1.16 21.29 1.03
N ILE A 101 2.26 22.05 0.91
CA ILE A 101 3.61 21.52 1.13
C ILE A 101 3.79 20.99 2.56
N ALA A 102 3.19 21.64 3.56
CA ALA A 102 3.32 21.22 4.94
C ALA A 102 2.67 19.84 5.16
N LYS A 103 1.46 19.65 4.61
CA LYS A 103 0.72 18.40 4.69
C LYS A 103 1.42 17.27 3.93
N MET A 104 1.95 17.59 2.75
CA MET A 104 2.77 16.66 1.98
C MET A 104 4.01 16.20 2.78
N ASN A 105 4.67 17.12 3.47
CA ASN A 105 5.84 16.79 4.31
C ASN A 105 5.46 15.93 5.53
N GLU A 106 4.33 16.20 6.19
CA GLU A 106 3.81 15.35 7.26
C GLU A 106 3.56 13.92 6.79
N HIS A 107 2.91 13.78 5.62
CA HIS A 107 2.60 12.50 5.00
C HIS A 107 3.86 11.71 4.62
N ASN A 108 4.84 12.38 4.03
CA ASN A 108 6.12 11.76 3.67
C ASN A 108 6.88 11.33 4.92
N LEU A 109 6.99 12.20 5.94
CA LEU A 109 7.66 11.90 7.19
C LEU A 109 7.02 10.70 7.91
N TYR A 110 5.68 10.62 7.92
CA TYR A 110 4.98 9.47 8.48
C TYR A 110 5.37 8.16 7.77
N LYS A 111 5.34 8.16 6.42
CA LYS A 111 5.71 6.98 5.63
C LYS A 111 7.17 6.57 5.79
N ASP A 112 8.08 7.54 5.94
CA ASP A 112 9.49 7.27 6.17
C ASP A 112 9.75 6.64 7.54
N ARG A 113 9.02 7.10 8.58
CA ARG A 113 9.08 6.50 9.92
C ARG A 113 8.63 5.05 9.92
N ILE A 114 7.48 4.74 9.32
CA ILE A 114 6.98 3.35 9.29
C ILE A 114 7.88 2.42 8.46
N ARG A 115 8.47 2.90 7.36
CA ARG A 115 9.48 2.13 6.59
C ARG A 115 10.72 1.85 7.44
N THR A 116 11.18 2.85 8.18
CA THR A 116 12.35 2.73 9.07
C THR A 116 12.10 1.70 10.17
N TRP A 117 10.96 1.78 10.85
CA TRP A 117 10.58 0.83 11.89
C TRP A 117 10.40 -0.59 11.34
N GLU A 118 9.78 -0.73 10.17
CA GLU A 118 9.63 -2.04 9.53
C GLU A 118 10.98 -2.64 9.13
N LEU A 119 11.88 -1.84 8.55
CA LEU A 119 13.22 -2.27 8.18
C LEU A 119 14.00 -2.78 9.41
N GLN A 120 14.00 -2.00 10.49
CA GLN A 120 14.64 -2.40 11.75
C GLN A 120 14.05 -3.70 12.31
N ALA A 121 12.72 -3.84 12.27
CA ALA A 121 12.07 -5.03 12.75
C ALA A 121 12.41 -6.28 11.92
N ARG A 122 12.54 -6.15 10.59
CA ARG A 122 13.01 -7.24 9.71
C ARG A 122 14.46 -7.62 9.97
N ILE A 123 15.35 -6.63 10.14
CA ILE A 123 16.75 -6.87 10.51
C ILE A 123 16.83 -7.64 11.83
N ASN A 124 16.02 -7.26 12.83
CA ASN A 124 16.00 -7.94 14.12
C ASN A 124 15.39 -9.35 14.05
N LEU A 125 14.44 -9.59 13.14
CA LEU A 125 13.88 -10.92 12.88
C LEU A 125 14.96 -11.85 12.32
N ASN A 126 15.67 -11.40 11.27
CA ASN A 126 16.71 -12.19 10.61
C ASN A 126 17.94 -12.48 11.51
N LYS A 127 18.16 -11.70 12.57
CA LYS A 127 19.22 -11.96 13.55
C LYS A 127 18.86 -13.06 14.56
N LYS A 128 17.58 -13.42 14.67
CA LYS A 128 17.05 -14.42 15.60
C LYS A 128 16.84 -15.78 14.94
N GLU A 129 16.89 -15.82 13.61
CA GLU A 129 16.91 -17.04 12.79
C GLU A 129 18.35 -17.54 12.63
#